data_AF-A0A5E5P704-F1
#
_entry.id   AF-A0A5E5P704-F1
#
_cell.length_a   1.000
_cell.length_b   1.000
_cell.length_c   1.000
_cell.angle_alpha   90.00
_cell.angle_beta   90.00
_cell.angle_gamma   90.00
#
_symmetry.space_group_name_H-M   'P 1'
#
loop_
_entity.id
_entity.type
_entity.pdbx_description
1 polymer ?
#
loop_
_entity_poly.entity_id
_entity_poly.type
_entity_poly.pdbx_seq_one_letter_code
_entity_poly.pdbx_strand_id
1 'polypeptide(L)' 'MKMVVIVNKQGELVAAQQGDGSMRGQVAGIAAGPDQQAHVIDVPDDVVQLADPKVFASRISSLVPRV' A
#
# COMPACT_ATOMS: atom_id res chain seq x y z
N MET A 1 -3.25 8.86 7.77
CA MET A 1 -1.87 8.89 7.23
C MET A 1 -1.88 8.47 5.76
N LYS A 2 -0.84 8.75 4.95
CA LYS A 2 -0.71 8.21 3.58
C LYS A 2 0.27 7.04 3.53
N MET A 3 -0.07 6.01 2.76
CA MET A 3 0.78 4.85 2.53
C MET A 3 0.82 4.52 1.04
N VAL A 4 2.01 4.22 0.54
CA VAL A 4 2.19 3.64 -0.78
C VAL A 4 2.10 2.12 -0.63
N VAL A 5 1.21 1.50 -1.39
CA VAL A 5 1.00 0.06 -1.39
C VAL A 5 1.15 -0.47 -2.81
N ILE A 6 1.81 -1.61 -2.94
CA ILE A 6 1.98 -2.29 -4.21
C ILE A 6 1.15 -3.56 -4.19
N VAL A 7 0.28 -3.69 -5.18
CA VAL A 7 -0.51 -4.90 -5.39
C VAL A 7 -0.11 -5.60 -6.68
N ASN A 8 -0.21 -6.92 -6.72
CA ASN A 8 -0.07 -7.68 -7.96
C ASN A 8 -1.38 -7.66 -8.78
N LYS A 9 -1.37 -8.25 -9.97
CA LYS A 9 -2.57 -8.41 -10.83
C LYS A 9 -3.72 -9.19 -10.18
N GLN A 10 -3.47 -9.99 -9.15
CA GLN A 10 -4.52 -10.67 -8.38
C GLN A 10 -5.11 -9.77 -7.27
N GLY A 11 -4.57 -8.57 -7.09
CA GLY A 11 -4.97 -7.63 -6.04
C GLY A 11 -4.37 -7.94 -4.66
N GLU A 12 -3.32 -8.76 -4.60
CA GLU A 12 -2.65 -9.11 -3.36
C GLU A 12 -1.55 -8.09 -3.03
N LEU A 13 -1.44 -7.73 -1.75
CA LEU A 13 -0.42 -6.82 -1.25
C LEU A 13 0.97 -7.47 -1.33
N VAL A 14 1.86 -6.88 -2.12
CA VAL A 14 3.25 -7.34 -2.30
C VAL A 14 4.21 -6.51 -1.46
N ALA A 15 3.96 -5.21 -1.36
CA ALA A 15 4.78 -4.30 -0.56
C ALA A 15 3.94 -3.13 -0.03
N ALA A 16 4.35 -2.57 1.11
CA ALA A 16 3.78 -1.36 1.66
C ALA A 16 4.90 -0.49 2.23
N GLN A 17 4.86 0.81 1.96
CA GLN A 17 5.78 1.79 2.52
C GLN A 17 4.99 3.01 2.97
N GLN A 18 5.23 3.42 4.20
CA GLN A 18 4.69 4.64 4.74
C GLN A 18 5.22 5.83 3.93
N GLY A 19 4.30 6.57 3.32
CA GLY A 19 4.64 7.72 2.49
C GLY A 19 4.50 8.97 3.33
N ASP A 20 5.61 9.66 3.58
CA ASP A 20 5.54 11.04 4.04
C ASP A 20 4.98 11.85 2.86
N GLY A 21 3.80 12.46 3.03
CA GLY A 21 2.90 12.92 1.95
C GLY A 21 3.44 13.98 0.97
N SER A 22 4.76 14.21 0.94
CA SER A 22 5.49 15.19 0.15
C SER A 22 5.85 14.73 -1.27
N MET A 23 5.74 13.43 -1.58
CA MET A 23 6.13 12.92 -2.91
C MET A 23 4.91 12.67 -3.82
N ARG A 24 4.36 13.74 -4.38
CA ARG A 24 3.52 13.65 -5.59
C ARG A 24 4.43 13.36 -6.79
N GLY A 25 4.48 12.10 -7.21
CA GLY A 25 5.07 11.69 -8.50
C GLY A 25 6.44 11.03 -8.47
N GLN A 26 7.05 10.85 -7.29
CA GLN A 26 8.25 10.02 -7.12
C GLN A 26 7.99 9.02 -6.01
N VAL A 27 7.59 7.80 -6.37
CA VAL A 27 7.65 6.66 -5.45
C VAL A 27 9.13 6.34 -5.26
N ALA A 28 9.80 7.06 -4.37
CA ALA A 28 11.21 6.86 -4.08
C ALA A 28 11.38 5.50 -3.38
N GLY A 29 11.83 4.50 -4.14
CA GLY A 29 12.36 3.25 -3.61
C GLY A 29 11.57 1.97 -3.93
N ILE A 30 10.31 2.08 -4.37
CA ILE A 30 9.55 0.89 -4.77
C ILE A 30 9.14 1.00 -6.24
N ALA A 31 9.92 0.33 -7.09
CA ALA A 31 9.51 0.06 -8.46
C ALA A 31 8.48 -1.07 -8.43
N ALA A 32 7.25 -0.78 -8.84
CA ALA A 32 6.29 -1.83 -9.15
C ALA A 32 6.88 -2.72 -10.25
N GLY A 33 7.01 -4.02 -9.97
CA GLY A 33 7.46 -5.00 -10.95
C GLY A 33 6.45 -5.18 -12.10
N PRO A 34 6.77 -6.04 -13.09
CA PRO A 34 5.80 -6.44 -14.10
C PRO A 34 4.54 -6.99 -13.42
N ASP A 35 3.36 -6.63 -13.93
CA ASP A 35 2.05 -7.00 -13.36
C ASP A 35 1.78 -6.45 -11.94
N GLN A 36 2.52 -5.43 -11.49
CA GLN A 36 2.28 -4.76 -10.20
C GLN A 36 1.79 -3.33 -10.40
N GLN A 37 0.95 -2.86 -9.48
CA GLN A 37 0.44 -1.49 -9.46
C GLN A 37 0.72 -0.85 -8.11
N ALA A 38 1.22 0.38 -8.15
CA ALA A 38 1.41 1.19 -6.95
C ALA A 38 0.18 2.09 -6.73
N HIS A 39 -0.39 2.02 -5.54
CA HIS A 39 -1.49 2.87 -5.10
C HIS A 39 -1.05 3.70 -3.90
N VAL A 40 -1.54 4.93 -3.84
CA VAL A 40 -1.43 5.77 -2.65
C VAL A 40 -2.79 5.76 -1.98
N ILE A 41 -2.85 5.18 -0.78
CA ILE A 41 -4.09 5.08 0.00
C ILE A 41 -3.97 5.89 1.29
N ASP A 42 -5.11 6.39 1.75
CA ASP A 42 -5.24 6.94 3.09
C ASP A 42 -5.45 5.78 4.07
N VAL A 43 -4.50 5.60 4.99
CA VAL A 43 -4.51 4.54 5.99
C VAL A 43 -4.86 5.15 7.35
N PRO A 44 -5.85 4.59 8.05
CA PRO A 44 -6.19 5.02 9.41
C PRO A 44 -5.17 4.49 10.42
N ASP A 45 -5.00 5.20 11.53
CA ASP A 45 -3.89 4.96 12.47
C ASP A 45 -4.02 3.62 13.23
N ASP A 46 -5.22 3.07 13.30
CA ASP A 46 -5.50 1.74 13.86
C ASP A 46 -4.90 0.62 13.00
N VAL A 47 -4.84 0.82 11.68
CA VAL A 47 -4.25 -0.15 10.73
C VAL A 47 -2.72 -0.13 10.80
N VAL A 48 -2.10 1.04 10.98
CA VAL A 48 -0.63 1.17 11.09
C VAL A 48 -0.11 0.49 12.37
N GLN A 49 -0.92 0.46 13.43
CA GLN A 49 -0.57 -0.17 14.71
C GLN A 49 -0.79 -1.69 14.72
N LEU A 50 -1.28 -2.29 13.64
CA LEU A 50 -1.46 -3.73 13.55
C LEU A 50 -0.11 -4.44 13.52
N ALA A 51 0.21 -5.14 14.61
CA ALA A 51 1.41 -5.95 14.71
C ALA A 51 1.32 -7.26 13.90
N ASP A 52 0.11 -7.75 13.62
CA ASP A 52 -0.09 -8.98 12.83
C ASP A 52 -0.04 -8.67 11.32
N PRO A 53 0.95 -9.20 10.59
CA PRO A 53 1.09 -8.96 9.15
C PRO A 53 -0.10 -9.44 8.32
N LYS A 54 -0.79 -10.51 8.75
CA LYS A 54 -1.96 -11.05 8.02
C LYS A 54 -3.17 -10.13 8.17
N VAL A 55 -3.39 -9.63 9.38
CA VAL A 55 -4.49 -8.70 9.66
C VAL A 55 -4.23 -7.37 8.96
N PHE A 56 -2.97 -6.90 8.99
CA PHE A 56 -2.54 -5.72 8.24
C PHE A 56 -2.81 -5.87 6.74
N ALA A 57 -2.31 -6.94 6.11
CA ALA A 57 -2.50 -7.17 4.67
C ALA A 57 -3.99 -7.23 4.29
N SER A 58 -4.82 -7.91 5.08
CA SER A 58 -6.27 -7.98 4.85
C SER A 58 -6.95 -6.61 4.89
N ARG A 59 -6.60 -5.77 5.88
CA ARG A 59 -7.14 -4.41 6.02
C ARG A 59 -6.67 -3.51 4.88
N ILE A 60 -5.39 -3.53 4.55
CA ILE A 60 -4.83 -2.73 3.44
C ILE A 60 -5.48 -3.12 2.12
N SER A 61 -5.60 -4.42 1.80
CA SER A 61 -6.23 -4.87 0.56
C SER A 61 -7.70 -4.45 0.42
N SER A 62 -8.40 -4.18 1.53
CA SER A 62 -9.76 -3.63 1.50
C SER A 62 -9.82 -2.13 1.19
N LEU A 63 -8.72 -1.40 1.40
CA LEU A 63 -8.60 0.04 1.16
C LEU A 63 -8.04 0.36 -0.23
N VAL A 64 -7.46 -0.61 -0.93
CA VAL A 64 -6.96 -0.43 -2.30
C VAL A 64 -8.15 -0.38 -3.27
N PRO A 65 -8.28 0.67 -4.08
CA PRO A 65 -9.31 0.73 -5.12
C PRO A 65 -9.09 -0.41 -6.12
N ARG A 66 -10.09 -1.27 -6.29
CA ARG A 66 -10.09 -2.28 -7.36
C ARG A 66 -10.54 -1.59 -8.65
N VAL A 67 -9.65 -1.54 -9.64
CA VAL A 67 -9.95 -1.07 -11.00
C VAL A 67 -10.54 -2.19 -11.85
#